data_AF-A0A7X9DFI4-F1
#
_entry.id   AF-A0A7X9DFI4-F1
#
_cell.length_a   1.000
_cell.length_b   1.000
_cell.length_c   1.000
_cell.angle_alpha   90.00
_cell.angle_beta   90.00
_cell.angle_gamma   90.00
#
_symmetry.space_group_name_H-M   'P 1'
#
loop_
_entity.id
_entity.type
_entity.pdbx_description
1 polymer ?
#
loop_
_entity_poly.entity_id
_entity_poly.type
_entity_poly.pdbx_seq_one_letter_code
_entity_poly.pdbx_strand_id
1 'polypeptide(L)'
;IIRKYVELLIALEMEMILDKDRILELYLNYCELGKGVFGIKNASYYYFGRNIYQLSTDEKSRLLAILANPILYSPYDFKNSKLITNRYYILKFRYYTYNKYRSMLQYAYHD
;
A
#
# COMPACT_ATOMS: atom_id res chain seq x y z
N ILE A 1 0.15 -27.47 -7.10
CA ILE A 1 -1.29 -27.43 -6.78
C ILE A 1 -1.53 -27.56 -5.27
N ILE A 2 -1.00 -28.60 -4.60
CA ILE A 2 -1.14 -28.80 -3.14
C ILE A 2 -0.78 -27.54 -2.32
N ARG A 3 0.36 -26.89 -2.60
CA ARG A 3 0.74 -25.63 -1.93
C ARG A 3 -0.35 -24.54 -2.00
N LYS A 4 -1.02 -24.41 -3.15
CA LYS A 4 -2.07 -23.40 -3.35
C LYS A 4 -3.35 -23.72 -2.59
N TYR A 5 -3.67 -25.00 -2.40
CA TYR A 5 -4.78 -25.40 -1.51
C TYR A 5 -4.47 -25.10 -0.05
N VAL A 6 -3.23 -25.32 0.39
CA VAL A 6 -2.80 -24.96 1.75
C VAL A 6 -2.86 -23.45 1.97
N GLU A 7 -2.35 -22.65 1.02
CA GLU A 7 -2.47 -21.17 1.07
C GLU A 7 -3.93 -20.72 1.18
N LEU A 8 -4.86 -21.38 0.47
CA LEU A 8 -6.29 -21.08 0.54
C LEU A 8 -6.89 -21.37 1.92
N LEU A 9 -6.59 -22.54 2.50
CA LEU A 9 -7.09 -22.90 3.83
C LEU A 9 -6.60 -21.94 4.91
N ILE A 10 -5.31 -21.59 4.87
CA ILE A 10 -4.72 -20.61 5.80
C ILE A 10 -5.36 -19.23 5.61
N ALA A 11 -5.61 -18.80 4.38
CA ALA A 11 -6.27 -17.53 4.12
C ALA A 11 -7.71 -17.49 4.67
N LEU A 12 -8.47 -18.57 4.48
CA LEU A 12 -9.82 -18.70 5.03
C LEU A 12 -9.82 -18.69 6.57
N GLU A 13 -8.87 -19.40 7.19
CA GLU A 13 -8.69 -19.39 8.64
C GLU A 13 -8.37 -17.97 9.15
N MET A 14 -7.46 -17.26 8.49
CA MET A 14 -7.15 -15.88 8.84
C MET A 14 -8.38 -14.96 8.72
N GLU A 15 -9.20 -15.12 7.69
CA GLU A 15 -10.42 -14.31 7.51
C GLU A 15 -11.51 -14.59 8.56
N MET A 16 -11.54 -15.78 9.15
CA MET A 16 -12.47 -16.10 10.24
C MET A 16 -12.05 -15.48 11.58
N ILE A 17 -10.75 -15.24 11.77
CA ILE A 17 -10.17 -14.83 13.07
C ILE A 17 -9.79 -13.34 13.07
N LEU A 18 -9.51 -12.76 11.90
CA LEU A 18 -9.00 -11.39 11.75
C LEU A 18 -9.88 -10.55 10.81
N ASP A 19 -10.12 -9.31 11.21
CA ASP A 19 -10.75 -8.32 10.33
C ASP A 19 -9.85 -7.96 9.14
N LYS A 20 -10.47 -7.48 8.05
CA LYS A 20 -9.76 -7.09 6.82
C LYS A 20 -8.68 -6.03 7.07
N ASP A 21 -8.92 -5.10 7.99
CA ASP A 21 -7.94 -4.08 8.38
C ASP A 21 -6.71 -4.71 9.04
N ARG A 22 -6.91 -5.71 9.89
CA ARG A 22 -5.82 -6.43 10.55
C ARG A 22 -5.01 -7.27 9.58
N ILE A 23 -5.67 -7.95 8.63
CA ILE A 23 -4.99 -8.68 7.55
C ILE A 23 -4.13 -7.72 6.73
N LEU A 24 -4.66 -6.56 6.36
CA LEU A 24 -3.94 -5.56 5.59
C LEU A 24 -2.75 -4.99 6.38
N GLU A 25 -2.92 -4.72 7.67
CA GLU A 25 -1.85 -4.24 8.55
C GLU A 25 -0.70 -5.26 8.63
N LEU A 26 -1.02 -6.54 8.87
CA LEU A 26 -0.01 -7.60 8.89
C LEU A 26 0.71 -7.68 7.55
N TYR A 27 -0.03 -7.68 6.44
CA TYR A 27 0.58 -7.70 5.11
C TYR A 27 1.55 -6.52 4.92
N LEU A 28 1.13 -5.30 5.24
CA LEU A 28 1.97 -4.10 5.08
C LEU A 28 3.17 -4.06 6.02
N ASN A 29 3.12 -4.74 7.16
CA ASN A 29 4.24 -4.81 8.10
C ASN A 29 5.27 -5.89 7.74
N TYR A 30 4.86 -6.96 7.05
CA TYR A 30 5.73 -8.09 6.74
C TYR A 30 6.14 -8.19 5.27
N CYS A 31 5.53 -7.42 4.35
CA CYS A 31 5.93 -7.47 2.96
C CYS A 31 7.35 -6.90 2.75
N GLU A 32 8.13 -7.57 1.89
CA GLU A 32 9.44 -7.08 1.45
C GLU A 32 9.23 -6.03 0.35
N LEU A 33 9.50 -4.77 0.68
CA LEU A 33 9.23 -3.59 -0.16
C LEU A 33 10.45 -3.06 -0.92
N GLY A 34 11.50 -3.88 -0.96
CA GLY A 34 12.82 -3.62 -1.51
C GLY A 34 13.75 -4.68 -0.92
N LYS A 35 14.88 -4.97 -1.56
CA LYS A 35 15.76 -6.08 -1.13
C LYS A 35 16.18 -5.91 0.34
N GLY A 36 15.70 -6.78 1.22
CA GLY A 36 15.95 -6.76 2.67
C GLY A 36 15.16 -5.70 3.45
N VAL A 37 14.21 -4.99 2.82
CA VAL A 37 13.43 -3.91 3.44
C VAL A 37 12.02 -4.40 3.74
N PHE A 38 11.82 -4.89 4.96
CA PHE A 38 10.53 -5.44 5.40
C PHE A 38 9.66 -4.39 6.07
N GLY A 39 8.42 -4.28 5.60
CA GLY A 39 7.39 -3.44 6.19
C GLY A 39 7.36 -2.02 5.64
N ILE A 40 6.14 -1.48 5.52
CA ILE A 40 5.85 -0.18 4.90
C ILE A 40 6.51 0.99 5.65
N LYS A 41 6.63 0.89 6.97
CA LYS A 41 7.32 1.89 7.81
C LYS A 41 8.82 1.93 7.48
N ASN A 42 9.48 0.78 7.44
CA ASN A 42 10.91 0.74 7.11
C ASN A 42 11.15 1.16 5.66
N ALA A 43 10.25 0.78 4.75
CA ALA A 43 10.30 1.22 3.37
C ALA A 43 10.16 2.75 3.24
N SER A 44 9.32 3.40 4.05
CA SER A 44 9.20 4.87 4.02
C SER A 44 10.51 5.56 4.41
N TYR A 45 11.21 5.04 5.43
CA TYR A 45 12.52 5.55 5.82
C TYR A 45 13.59 5.21 4.79
N TYR A 46 13.61 3.97 4.29
CA TYR A 46 14.60 3.52 3.30
C TYR A 46 14.55 4.33 2.01
N TYR A 47 13.34 4.54 1.46
CA TYR A 47 13.21 5.32 0.24
C TYR A 47 13.29 6.81 0.54
N PHE A 48 12.45 7.34 1.43
CA PHE A 48 12.20 8.79 1.53
C PHE A 48 12.82 9.45 2.78
N GLY A 49 13.50 8.69 3.65
CA GLY A 49 14.16 9.22 4.85
C GLY A 49 13.21 9.70 5.96
N ARG A 50 11.91 9.39 5.88
CA ARG A 50 10.90 9.91 6.82
C ARG A 50 9.76 8.95 7.10
N ASN A 51 8.99 9.27 8.13
CA ASN A 51 7.83 8.47 8.52
C ASN A 51 6.73 8.52 7.43
N ILE A 52 6.00 7.42 7.24
CA ILE A 52 4.88 7.32 6.32
C ILE A 52 3.84 8.44 6.45
N TYR A 53 3.58 8.93 7.67
CA TYR A 53 2.62 10.02 7.89
C TYR A 53 3.10 11.36 7.31
N GLN A 54 4.41 11.54 7.17
CA GLN A 54 5.05 12.75 6.62
C GLN A 54 5.21 12.69 5.10
N LEU A 55 4.90 11.55 4.47
CA LEU A 55 4.95 11.41 3.03
C LEU A 55 3.82 12.18 2.35
N SER A 56 4.15 12.81 1.24
CA SER A 56 3.19 13.39 0.31
C SER A 56 2.28 12.30 -0.29
N THR A 57 1.12 12.71 -0.79
CA THR A 57 0.22 11.83 -1.54
C THR A 57 0.93 11.14 -2.71
N ASP A 58 1.88 11.83 -3.35
CA ASP A 58 2.66 11.29 -4.45
C ASP A 58 3.54 10.13 -4.01
N GLU A 59 4.33 10.33 -2.95
CA GLU A 59 5.24 9.33 -2.39
C GLU A 59 4.48 8.12 -1.84
N LYS A 60 3.37 8.34 -1.12
CA LYS A 60 2.49 7.26 -0.65
C LYS A 60 1.96 6.43 -1.83
N SER A 61 1.52 7.10 -2.90
CA SER A 61 0.97 6.44 -4.08
C SER A 61 2.03 5.65 -4.86
N ARG A 62 3.26 6.17 -4.94
CA ARG A 62 4.41 5.47 -5.53
C ARG A 62 4.77 4.22 -4.73
N LEU A 63 4.86 4.34 -3.42
CA LEU A 63 5.19 3.22 -2.53
C LEU A 63 4.12 2.12 -2.58
N LEU A 64 2.83 2.49 -2.61
CA LEU A 64 1.73 1.53 -2.76
C LEU A 64 1.67 0.91 -4.16
N ALA A 65 2.05 1.64 -5.21
CA ALA A 65 2.01 1.12 -6.58
C ALA A 65 2.96 -0.05 -6.77
N ILE A 66 4.17 0.04 -6.18
CA ILE A 66 5.21 -0.98 -6.31
C ILE A 66 4.94 -2.25 -5.51
N LEU A 67 3.97 -2.26 -4.58
CA LEU A 67 3.58 -3.47 -3.81
C LEU A 67 3.24 -4.67 -4.71
N ALA A 68 2.86 -4.44 -5.98
CA ALA A 68 2.62 -5.51 -6.93
C ALA A 68 3.88 -6.30 -7.29
N ASN A 69 5.05 -5.65 -7.34
CA ASN A 69 6.33 -6.30 -7.55
C ASN A 69 7.48 -5.43 -6.96
N PRO A 70 7.63 -5.42 -5.63
CA PRO A 70 8.53 -4.50 -4.94
C PRO A 70 10.02 -4.83 -5.10
N ILE A 71 10.36 -6.04 -5.53
CA ILE A 71 11.74 -6.43 -5.81
C ILE A 71 12.20 -5.89 -7.17
N LEU A 72 11.28 -5.84 -8.15
CA LEU A 72 11.58 -5.38 -9.50
C LEU A 72 11.52 -3.84 -9.65
N TYR A 73 10.65 -3.19 -8.89
CA TYR A 73 10.37 -1.76 -9.07
C TYR A 73 10.78 -0.93 -7.86
N SER A 74 11.28 0.28 -8.14
CA SER A 74 11.58 1.29 -7.14
C SER A 74 10.51 2.38 -7.17
N PRO A 75 10.12 3.00 -6.04
CA PRO A 75 9.20 4.15 -6.04
C PRO A 75 9.71 5.34 -6.88
N TYR A 76 11.02 5.37 -7.13
CA TYR A 76 11.70 6.36 -7.96
C TYR A 76 11.61 6.07 -9.45
N ASP A 77 11.57 4.79 -9.84
CA ASP A 77 11.58 4.39 -11.24
C ASP A 77 10.73 3.13 -11.51
N PHE A 78 9.54 3.38 -12.04
CA PHE A 78 8.62 2.36 -12.56
C PHE A 78 7.89 2.80 -13.84
N LYS A 79 8.30 3.93 -14.45
CA LYS A 79 7.58 4.57 -15.56
C LYS A 79 7.53 3.69 -16.81
N ASN A 80 8.54 2.84 -16.98
CA ASN A 80 8.61 1.89 -18.10
C ASN A 80 7.59 0.74 -17.98
N SER A 81 6.99 0.56 -16.80
CA SER A 81 5.91 -0.40 -16.58
C SER A 81 4.55 0.27 -16.68
N LYS A 82 3.82 0.00 -17.76
CA LYS A 82 2.44 0.48 -17.94
C LYS A 82 1.53 0.02 -16.80
N LEU A 83 1.71 -1.20 -16.30
CA LEU A 83 0.95 -1.75 -15.18
C LEU A 83 1.15 -0.94 -13.90
N ILE A 84 2.40 -0.73 -13.49
CA ILE A 84 2.69 -0.01 -12.24
C ILE A 84 2.34 1.46 -12.37
N THR A 85 2.58 2.06 -13.53
CA THR A 85 2.18 3.44 -13.84
C THR A 85 0.67 3.62 -13.70
N ASN A 86 -0.14 2.72 -14.28
CA ASN A 86 -1.60 2.77 -14.15
C ASN A 86 -2.04 2.62 -12.68
N ARG A 87 -1.45 1.69 -11.93
CA ARG A 87 -1.73 1.49 -10.51
C ARG A 87 -1.43 2.76 -9.71
N TYR A 88 -0.29 3.40 -9.95
CA TYR A 88 0.09 4.66 -9.33
C TYR A 88 -0.98 5.75 -9.57
N TYR A 89 -1.45 5.93 -10.81
CA TYR A 89 -2.48 6.94 -11.11
C TYR A 89 -3.82 6.61 -10.43
N ILE A 90 -4.24 5.35 -10.42
CA ILE A 90 -5.48 4.92 -9.75
C ILE A 90 -5.39 5.20 -8.24
N LEU A 91 -4.26 4.84 -7.61
CA LEU A 91 -4.06 5.04 -6.17
C LEU A 91 -4.00 6.53 -5.81
N LYS A 92 -3.27 7.32 -6.60
CA LYS A 92 -3.18 8.78 -6.42
C LYS A 92 -4.56 9.43 -6.54
N PHE A 93 -5.34 9.03 -7.53
CA PHE A 93 -6.70 9.52 -7.72
C PHE A 93 -7.62 9.13 -6.56
N ARG A 94 -7.64 7.86 -6.16
CA ARG A 94 -8.45 7.37 -5.03
C ARG A 94 -8.14 8.11 -3.74
N TYR A 95 -6.86 8.31 -3.43
CA TYR A 95 -6.43 9.03 -2.24
C TYR A 95 -6.85 10.50 -2.28
N TYR A 96 -6.70 11.17 -3.43
CA TYR A 96 -7.17 12.54 -3.61
C TYR A 96 -8.67 12.67 -3.38
N THR A 97 -9.47 11.82 -4.02
CA THR A 97 -10.93 11.81 -3.89
C THR A 97 -11.37 11.54 -2.45
N TYR A 98 -10.74 10.57 -1.77
CA TYR A 98 -11.03 10.25 -0.38
C TYR A 98 -10.79 11.44 0.55
N ASN A 99 -9.63 12.11 0.43
CA ASN A 99 -9.34 13.27 1.28
C ASN A 99 -10.24 14.46 0.98
N LYS A 100 -10.55 14.71 -0.30
CA LYS A 100 -11.48 15.76 -0.70
C LYS A 100 -12.87 15.53 -0.11
N TYR A 101 -13.36 14.29 -0.15
CA TYR A 101 -14.63 13.92 0.46
C TYR A 101 -14.61 14.09 1.99
N ARG A 102 -13.54 13.62 2.66
CA ARG A 102 -13.38 13.78 4.11
C ARG A 102 -13.33 15.25 4.53
N SER A 103 -12.65 16.11 3.79
CA SER A 103 -12.63 17.54 4.09
C SER A 103 -14.02 18.16 3.92
N MET A 104 -14.74 17.81 2.84
CA MET A 104 -16.11 18.32 2.61
C MET A 104 -17.08 17.93 3.72
N LEU A 105 -17.04 16.67 4.18
CA LEU A 105 -17.84 16.23 5.33
C LEU A 105 -17.49 17.03 6.57
N GLN A 106 -16.20 17.22 6.85
CA GLN A 106 -15.78 17.98 8.03
C GLN A 106 -16.31 19.42 7.99
N TYR A 107 -16.30 20.09 6.84
CA TYR A 107 -16.95 21.40 6.69
C TYR A 107 -18.46 21.33 6.95
N ALA A 108 -19.16 20.35 6.37
CA ALA A 108 -20.61 20.21 6.50
C ALA A 108 -21.11 19.85 7.92
N TYR A 109 -20.25 19.33 8.81
CA TYR A 109 -20.59 19.03 10.20
C TYR A 109 -20.18 20.14 11.19
N HIS A 110 -19.51 21.20 10.70
CA HIS A 110 -19.10 22.36 11.49
C HIS A 110 -19.95 23.62 11.23
N ASP A 111 -20.95 23.54 10.34
CA ASP A 111 -22.03 24.52 10.12
C ASP A 111 -23.34 24.00 10.77
#